data_AF-A0A6N2CVU8-F1
#
_entry.id   AF-A0A6N2CVU8-F1
#
_cell.length_a   1.000
_cell.length_b   1.000
_cell.length_c   1.000
_cell.angle_alpha   90.00
_cell.angle_beta   90.00
_cell.angle_gamma   90.00
#
_symmetry.space_group_name_H-M   'P 1'
#
loop_
_entity.id
_entity.type
_entity.pdbx_description
1 polymer ?
#
loop_
_entity_poly.entity_id
_entity_poly.type
_entity_poly.pdbx_seq_one_letter_code
_entity_poly.pdbx_strand_id
1 'polypeptide(L)'
;MSLIFLKGQADIVIFAEKNFGLMKKRLVLWGKTPENARVLLAIGYDDQSSIVSTYIFDEKEVTEEFHNQMMNLWRDGNEVPFPPPPVLHKLEQNIAEASLIIPEGYSSERDDLIDKARAEWNYLNMSNKLASVYKSELGDIGEKIDNARRYEQSNWDELRDFWNKVQQQIREKNLFPGHYRNLKNQVNKLFDQLKSMRKEMDDLLKKDSESNKDAFYKKLDEVEEKIKEGLSLQPLFEDLKGIQREFNKSRMIRQHKNKVFKRLDDLFKVIKEKKFGDTGSKSGSSKLQKRHEGLMHAMKKMQGSIDRDKRELSFQDKRIESSDAGQLESQIRQAKIKMIEERMKSKLVKLDDMQQLKEKLEERIEADKRKQEEKAKQQELKKKEEEAKKKIEEEMKAAEEARKAEEGKIKKAAEKIAAIKETDTKKVEKKESKTESGADDLIAHAAGIASTVVSLEGDKSEEE
;
A
#
# COMPACT_ATOMS: atom_id res chain seq x y z
N MET A 1 -11.70 11.65 -21.07
CA MET A 1 -12.92 11.73 -21.91
C MET A 1 -13.37 13.20 -21.91
N SER A 2 -12.68 14.06 -22.66
CA SER A 2 -12.46 15.44 -22.16
C SER A 2 -12.79 16.59 -23.13
N LEU A 3 -13.37 16.33 -24.30
CA LEU A 3 -13.76 17.39 -25.27
C LEU A 3 -15.26 17.42 -25.60
N ILE A 4 -15.93 16.26 -25.72
CA ILE A 4 -17.32 16.19 -26.20
C ILE A 4 -18.30 16.88 -25.23
N PHE A 5 -18.03 16.84 -23.92
CA PHE A 5 -18.87 17.50 -22.90
C PHE A 5 -18.79 19.04 -22.89
N LEU A 6 -17.78 19.66 -23.52
CA LEU A 6 -17.62 21.12 -23.47
C LEU A 6 -18.60 21.85 -24.39
N LYS A 7 -18.87 21.35 -25.60
CA LYS A 7 -19.78 22.04 -26.55
C LYS A 7 -21.21 22.11 -26.02
N GLY A 8 -21.76 20.98 -25.56
CA GLY A 8 -23.11 20.94 -24.99
C GLY A 8 -23.29 21.82 -23.75
N GLN A 9 -22.22 22.09 -22.97
CA GLN A 9 -22.29 23.06 -21.88
C GLN A 9 -22.15 24.51 -22.33
N ALA A 10 -21.42 24.80 -23.41
CA ALA A 10 -21.26 26.17 -23.92
C ALA A 10 -22.60 26.77 -24.36
N ASP A 11 -23.37 26.04 -25.17
CA ASP A 11 -24.64 26.53 -25.71
C ASP A 11 -25.71 26.71 -24.61
N ILE A 12 -25.74 25.80 -23.62
CA ILE A 12 -26.59 25.91 -22.43
C ILE A 12 -26.18 27.10 -21.55
N VAL A 13 -24.87 27.37 -21.41
CA VAL A 13 -24.38 28.53 -20.64
C VAL A 13 -24.75 29.84 -21.32
N ILE A 14 -24.62 29.95 -22.65
CA ILE A 14 -25.00 31.16 -23.40
C ILE A 14 -26.52 31.42 -23.30
N PHE A 15 -27.34 30.37 -23.35
CA PHE A 15 -28.80 30.53 -23.16
C PHE A 15 -29.18 30.88 -21.71
N ALA A 16 -28.42 30.38 -20.72
CA ALA A 16 -28.62 30.73 -19.31
C ALA A 16 -28.16 32.16 -18.99
N GLU A 17 -27.09 32.66 -19.60
CA GLU A 17 -26.61 34.04 -19.40
C GLU A 17 -27.63 35.09 -19.84
N LYS A 18 -28.42 34.82 -20.88
CA LYS A 18 -29.53 35.70 -21.29
C LYS A 18 -30.73 35.73 -20.33
N ASN A 19 -30.83 34.79 -19.39
CA ASN A 19 -31.99 34.65 -18.49
C ASN A 19 -31.66 34.82 -17.00
N PHE A 20 -30.39 34.69 -16.60
CA PHE A 20 -29.92 35.06 -15.25
C PHE A 20 -29.36 36.49 -15.17
N GLY A 21 -29.40 37.24 -16.27
CA GLY A 21 -29.21 38.69 -16.25
C GLY A 21 -30.41 39.39 -15.60
N LEU A 22 -30.23 39.83 -14.34
CA LEU A 22 -31.11 40.73 -13.59
C LEU A 22 -32.53 40.20 -13.27
N MET A 23 -32.69 39.62 -12.08
CA MET A 23 -33.94 39.83 -11.33
C MET A 23 -34.14 41.34 -11.15
N LYS A 24 -35.37 41.83 -11.35
CA LYS A 24 -35.62 43.28 -11.42
C LYS A 24 -35.45 43.93 -10.06
N LYS A 25 -34.40 44.74 -9.90
CA LYS A 25 -34.06 45.48 -8.68
C LYS A 25 -34.99 46.67 -8.38
N ARG A 26 -35.93 46.96 -9.28
CA ARG A 26 -36.84 48.10 -9.22
C ARG A 26 -38.23 47.70 -9.69
N LEU A 27 -39.25 48.22 -9.03
CA LEU A 27 -40.65 47.87 -9.20
C LEU A 27 -41.48 49.16 -9.14
N VAL A 28 -42.37 49.35 -10.11
CA VAL A 28 -43.29 50.50 -10.18
C VAL A 28 -44.71 49.95 -10.26
N LEU A 29 -45.57 50.38 -9.34
CA LEU A 29 -46.94 49.89 -9.18
C LEU A 29 -47.85 51.03 -8.71
N TRP A 30 -49.13 50.94 -9.02
CA TRP A 30 -50.14 51.79 -8.38
C TRP A 30 -50.57 51.20 -7.03
N GLY A 31 -51.10 52.06 -6.16
CA GLY A 31 -51.51 51.74 -4.81
C GLY A 31 -52.44 52.80 -4.21
N LYS A 32 -52.71 52.71 -2.91
CA LYS A 32 -53.62 53.61 -2.18
C LYS A 32 -53.03 54.13 -0.87
N THR A 33 -53.43 55.33 -0.49
CA THR A 33 -53.24 55.91 0.85
C THR A 33 -54.28 55.36 1.85
N PRO A 34 -54.10 55.59 3.18
CA PRO A 34 -55.15 55.35 4.17
C PRO A 34 -56.51 56.01 3.86
N GLU A 35 -56.49 57.12 3.11
CA GLU A 35 -57.67 57.90 2.70
C GLU A 35 -58.31 57.39 1.39
N ASN A 36 -57.85 56.25 0.86
CA ASN A 36 -58.21 55.70 -0.46
C ASN A 36 -57.85 56.56 -1.68
N ALA A 37 -57.07 57.64 -1.52
CA ALA A 37 -56.48 58.35 -2.65
C ALA A 37 -55.45 57.45 -3.36
N ARG A 38 -55.34 57.57 -4.68
CA ARG A 38 -54.45 56.73 -5.48
C ARG A 38 -53.04 57.31 -5.52
N VAL A 39 -52.04 56.43 -5.46
CA VAL A 39 -50.61 56.80 -5.47
C VAL A 39 -49.79 55.89 -6.36
N LEU A 40 -48.72 56.44 -6.95
CA LEU A 40 -47.69 55.66 -7.65
C LEU A 40 -46.60 55.28 -6.64
N LEU A 41 -46.39 53.98 -6.45
CA LEU A 41 -45.33 53.40 -5.65
C LEU A 41 -44.14 53.04 -6.55
N ALA A 42 -42.95 53.56 -6.23
CA ALA A 42 -41.71 53.20 -6.90
C ALA A 42 -40.71 52.66 -5.87
N ILE A 43 -40.44 51.36 -5.93
CA ILE A 43 -39.67 50.60 -4.94
C ILE A 43 -38.37 50.12 -5.59
N GLY A 44 -37.21 50.47 -5.02
CA GLY A 44 -35.90 50.11 -5.56
C GLY A 44 -34.95 49.53 -4.51
N TYR A 45 -34.23 48.47 -4.87
CA TYR A 45 -33.23 47.80 -4.04
C TYR A 45 -31.81 48.07 -4.55
N ASP A 46 -30.88 48.36 -3.63
CA ASP A 46 -29.45 48.42 -3.91
C ASP A 46 -28.69 47.25 -3.28
N ASP A 47 -28.00 46.47 -4.12
CA ASP A 47 -27.13 45.36 -3.72
C ASP A 47 -25.96 45.77 -2.83
N GLN A 48 -25.44 47.00 -2.94
CA GLN A 48 -24.23 47.42 -2.21
C GLN A 48 -24.53 47.75 -0.75
N SER A 49 -25.54 48.58 -0.51
CA SER A 49 -26.01 48.93 0.84
C SER A 49 -26.95 47.88 1.45
N SER A 50 -27.52 46.97 0.65
CA SER A 50 -28.63 46.08 1.03
C SER A 50 -29.93 46.80 1.40
N ILE A 51 -30.05 48.09 1.08
CA ILE A 51 -31.20 48.94 1.41
C ILE A 51 -32.26 48.86 0.30
N VAL A 52 -33.52 48.73 0.70
CA VAL A 52 -34.67 49.08 -0.15
C VAL A 52 -35.02 50.54 0.10
N SER A 53 -35.36 51.28 -0.96
CA SER A 53 -35.94 52.62 -0.90
C SER A 53 -37.28 52.62 -1.62
N THR A 54 -38.34 52.96 -0.88
CA THR A 54 -39.68 53.19 -1.43
C THR A 54 -39.93 54.69 -1.61
N TYR A 55 -40.47 55.06 -2.77
CA TYR A 55 -40.92 56.41 -3.12
C TYR A 55 -42.42 56.36 -3.45
N ILE A 56 -43.15 57.42 -3.10
CA ILE A 56 -44.61 57.52 -3.23
C ILE A 56 -44.94 58.88 -3.86
N PHE A 57 -45.81 58.90 -4.86
CA PHE A 57 -46.27 60.11 -5.56
C PHE A 57 -47.81 60.15 -5.63
N ASP A 58 -48.45 61.31 -5.45
CA ASP A 58 -49.90 61.47 -5.62
C ASP A 58 -50.28 61.38 -7.11
N GLU A 59 -51.42 60.79 -7.45
CA GLU A 59 -51.92 60.71 -8.83
C GLU A 59 -52.02 62.11 -9.49
N LYS A 60 -52.20 63.17 -8.69
CA LYS A 60 -52.19 64.59 -9.14
C LYS A 60 -50.81 65.10 -9.62
N GLU A 61 -49.73 64.48 -9.16
CA GLU A 61 -48.34 64.88 -9.45
C GLU A 61 -47.72 64.00 -10.56
N VAL A 62 -48.33 62.86 -10.87
CA VAL A 62 -47.88 61.91 -11.87
C VAL A 62 -48.42 62.28 -13.26
N THR A 63 -47.62 63.00 -14.04
CA THR A 63 -47.92 63.19 -15.48
C THR A 63 -47.79 61.88 -16.25
N GLU A 64 -48.50 61.74 -17.38
CA GLU A 64 -48.36 60.56 -18.26
C GLU A 64 -46.92 60.36 -18.74
N GLU A 65 -46.20 61.46 -19.01
CA GLU A 65 -44.77 61.44 -19.35
C GLU A 65 -43.92 60.85 -18.21
N PHE A 66 -44.13 61.29 -16.96
CA PHE A 66 -43.40 60.78 -15.80
C PHE A 66 -43.72 59.30 -15.53
N HIS A 67 -44.99 58.90 -15.59
CA HIS A 67 -45.39 57.49 -15.49
C HIS A 67 -44.68 56.62 -16.54
N ASN A 68 -44.64 57.08 -17.80
CA ASN A 68 -43.98 56.36 -18.89
C ASN A 68 -42.44 56.31 -18.73
N GLN A 69 -41.81 57.35 -18.18
CA GLN A 69 -40.39 57.33 -17.82
C GLN A 69 -40.11 56.35 -16.67
N MET A 70 -40.94 56.35 -15.62
CA MET A 70 -40.77 55.43 -14.49
C MET A 70 -40.95 53.96 -14.90
N MET A 71 -41.94 53.67 -15.73
CA MET A 71 -42.23 52.32 -16.20
C MET A 71 -41.20 51.78 -17.21
N ASN A 72 -40.62 52.62 -18.07
CA ASN A 72 -39.73 52.16 -19.15
C ASN A 72 -38.23 52.42 -18.88
N LEU A 73 -37.87 53.51 -18.21
CA LEU A 73 -36.48 53.87 -17.94
C LEU A 73 -36.07 53.47 -16.51
N TRP A 74 -36.81 53.93 -15.51
CA TRP A 74 -36.44 53.74 -14.10
C TRP A 74 -36.49 52.27 -13.67
N ARG A 75 -37.57 51.55 -13.99
CA ARG A 75 -37.75 50.12 -13.68
C ARG A 75 -36.62 49.23 -14.22
N ASP A 76 -36.02 49.63 -15.34
CA ASP A 76 -34.99 48.84 -16.03
C ASP A 76 -33.56 49.31 -15.67
N GLY A 77 -33.44 50.21 -14.68
CA GLY A 77 -32.19 50.57 -14.00
C GLY A 77 -31.68 52.00 -14.24
N ASN A 78 -32.23 52.71 -15.22
CA ASN A 78 -31.78 54.05 -15.61
C ASN A 78 -32.23 55.12 -14.60
N GLU A 79 -31.60 56.30 -14.63
CA GLU A 79 -32.04 57.44 -13.81
C GLU A 79 -33.21 58.17 -14.48
N VAL A 80 -34.12 58.70 -13.65
CA VAL A 80 -35.28 59.50 -14.06
C VAL A 80 -35.42 60.65 -13.06
N PRO A 81 -35.53 61.92 -13.50
CA PRO A 81 -35.75 63.04 -12.60
C PRO A 81 -37.15 62.95 -11.98
N PHE A 82 -37.25 63.10 -10.65
CA PHE A 82 -38.53 63.09 -9.94
C PHE A 82 -39.15 64.50 -9.91
N PRO A 83 -40.48 64.63 -10.01
CA PRO A 83 -41.15 65.92 -9.89
C PRO A 83 -41.04 66.48 -8.45
N PRO A 84 -40.84 67.79 -8.28
CA PRO A 84 -41.01 68.46 -7.00
C PRO A 84 -42.50 68.79 -6.74
N PRO A 85 -42.99 68.76 -5.49
CA PRO A 85 -42.27 68.54 -4.24
C PRO A 85 -42.15 67.05 -3.83
N PRO A 86 -41.04 66.61 -3.23
CA PRO A 86 -40.85 65.20 -2.90
C PRO A 86 -41.48 64.81 -1.55
N VAL A 87 -42.62 64.10 -1.58
CA VAL A 87 -43.25 63.50 -0.38
C VAL A 87 -42.46 62.26 0.08
N LEU A 88 -41.36 62.51 0.79
CA LEU A 88 -40.40 61.48 1.22
C LEU A 88 -40.88 60.65 2.41
N HIS A 89 -41.71 59.64 2.15
CA HIS A 89 -41.66 58.41 2.96
C HIS A 89 -40.56 57.47 2.46
N LYS A 90 -39.31 57.97 2.48
CA LYS A 90 -38.11 57.22 2.10
C LYS A 90 -37.79 56.17 3.17
N LEU A 91 -38.49 55.04 3.08
CA LEU A 91 -38.32 53.91 3.98
C LEU A 91 -37.02 53.17 3.64
N GLU A 92 -35.89 53.65 4.14
CA GLU A 92 -34.61 52.95 4.08
C GLU A 92 -34.61 51.78 5.07
N GLN A 93 -34.83 50.57 4.57
CA GLN A 93 -34.75 49.34 5.38
C GLN A 93 -33.84 48.30 4.74
N ASN A 94 -33.13 47.54 5.58
CA ASN A 94 -32.35 46.38 5.15
C ASN A 94 -33.32 45.26 4.74
N ILE A 95 -33.21 44.74 3.51
CA ILE A 95 -34.13 43.71 2.98
C ILE A 95 -34.16 42.42 3.83
N ALA A 96 -33.14 42.18 4.66
CA ALA A 96 -33.09 41.04 5.60
C ALA A 96 -33.96 41.23 6.86
N GLU A 97 -34.25 42.49 7.23
CA GLU A 97 -34.93 42.88 8.48
C GLU A 97 -36.31 43.50 8.21
N ALA A 98 -36.55 43.97 6.97
CA ALA A 98 -37.80 44.57 6.54
C ALA A 98 -38.99 43.59 6.68
N SER A 99 -39.86 43.86 7.67
CA SER A 99 -41.15 43.17 7.85
C SER A 99 -42.17 43.57 6.78
N LEU A 100 -42.07 44.80 6.27
CA LEU A 100 -42.86 45.41 5.21
C LEU A 100 -41.94 46.25 4.32
N ILE A 101 -42.17 46.24 2.99
CA ILE A 101 -41.44 47.10 2.04
C ILE A 101 -42.19 48.43 1.78
N ILE A 102 -43.50 48.42 2.01
CA ILE A 102 -44.36 49.60 1.94
C ILE A 102 -44.50 50.18 3.37
N PRO A 103 -44.50 51.51 3.57
CA PRO A 103 -44.86 52.11 4.86
C PRO A 103 -46.25 51.68 5.35
N GLU A 104 -46.43 51.61 6.67
CA GLU A 104 -47.70 51.22 7.30
C GLU A 104 -48.86 52.14 6.86
N GLY A 105 -50.02 51.54 6.57
CA GLY A 105 -51.23 52.25 6.13
C GLY A 105 -51.39 52.41 4.62
N TYR A 106 -50.35 52.17 3.81
CA TYR A 106 -50.43 52.16 2.35
C TYR A 106 -50.62 50.73 1.82
N SER A 107 -51.35 50.57 0.71
CA SER A 107 -51.52 49.28 0.01
C SER A 107 -51.17 49.38 -1.47
N SER A 108 -50.89 48.25 -2.14
CA SER A 108 -50.74 48.22 -3.59
C SER A 108 -52.00 47.72 -4.29
N GLU A 109 -52.12 48.00 -5.60
CA GLU A 109 -53.01 47.24 -6.49
C GLU A 109 -52.49 45.80 -6.74
N ARG A 110 -51.21 45.51 -6.41
CA ARG A 110 -50.52 44.24 -6.69
C ARG A 110 -49.49 43.85 -5.63
N ASP A 111 -49.98 43.46 -4.45
CA ASP A 111 -49.15 42.92 -3.37
C ASP A 111 -48.38 41.65 -3.82
N ASP A 112 -48.93 40.88 -4.78
CA ASP A 112 -48.32 39.67 -5.36
C ASP A 112 -46.92 39.91 -5.96
N LEU A 113 -46.70 41.09 -6.55
CA LEU A 113 -45.39 41.48 -7.09
C LEU A 113 -44.44 41.99 -6.02
N ILE A 114 -44.96 42.51 -4.91
CA ILE A 114 -44.15 43.07 -3.82
C ILE A 114 -43.60 41.95 -2.95
N ASP A 115 -44.40 40.94 -2.60
CA ASP A 115 -43.90 39.73 -1.93
C ASP A 115 -42.93 38.95 -2.82
N LYS A 116 -43.19 38.88 -4.13
CA LYS A 116 -42.24 38.27 -5.08
C LYS A 116 -40.91 39.04 -5.13
N ALA A 117 -40.95 40.37 -5.30
CA ALA A 117 -39.75 41.20 -5.34
C ALA A 117 -38.97 41.13 -4.02
N ARG A 118 -39.67 41.13 -2.87
CA ARG A 118 -39.10 40.91 -1.54
C ARG A 118 -38.33 39.59 -1.45
N ALA A 119 -38.91 38.49 -1.92
CA ALA A 119 -38.26 37.19 -1.93
C ALA A 119 -37.03 37.18 -2.86
N GLU A 120 -37.14 37.72 -4.08
CA GLU A 120 -36.03 37.82 -5.04
C GLU A 120 -34.87 38.68 -4.50
N TRP A 121 -35.15 39.83 -3.89
CA TRP A 121 -34.14 40.75 -3.34
C TRP A 121 -33.50 40.24 -2.06
N ASN A 122 -34.26 39.57 -1.18
CA ASN A 122 -33.69 38.94 0.02
C ASN A 122 -32.76 37.78 -0.37
N TYR A 123 -33.18 36.92 -1.29
CA TYR A 123 -32.32 35.87 -1.84
C TYR A 123 -31.06 36.43 -2.53
N LEU A 124 -31.19 37.52 -3.30
CA LEU A 124 -30.05 38.24 -3.89
C LEU A 124 -29.07 38.76 -2.82
N ASN A 125 -29.58 39.37 -1.75
CA ASN A 125 -28.78 39.80 -0.59
C ASN A 125 -28.02 38.63 0.04
N MET A 126 -28.71 37.51 0.32
CA MET A 126 -28.10 36.36 0.99
C MET A 126 -27.05 35.66 0.11
N SER A 127 -27.27 35.52 -1.20
CA SER A 127 -26.23 35.02 -2.13
C SER A 127 -25.03 35.98 -2.20
N ASN A 128 -25.25 37.30 -2.24
CA ASN A 128 -24.16 38.30 -2.23
C ASN A 128 -23.34 38.22 -0.93
N LYS A 129 -24.00 38.14 0.23
CA LYS A 129 -23.35 37.97 1.55
C LYS A 129 -22.56 36.66 1.63
N LEU A 130 -23.17 35.53 1.24
CA LEU A 130 -22.52 34.21 1.23
C LEU A 130 -21.29 34.18 0.29
N ALA A 131 -21.40 34.78 -0.89
CA ALA A 131 -20.28 34.92 -1.82
C ALA A 131 -19.16 35.79 -1.26
N SER A 132 -19.48 36.84 -0.50
CA SER A 132 -18.49 37.68 0.18
C SER A 132 -17.75 36.91 1.28
N VAL A 133 -18.48 36.17 2.13
CA VAL A 133 -17.89 35.30 3.17
C VAL A 133 -16.94 34.27 2.57
N TYR A 134 -17.34 33.55 1.52
CA TYR A 134 -16.45 32.58 0.85
C TYR A 134 -15.29 33.23 0.12
N LYS A 135 -15.41 34.48 -0.34
CA LYS A 135 -14.29 35.23 -0.91
C LYS A 135 -13.28 35.62 0.18
N SER A 136 -13.73 35.89 1.40
CA SER A 136 -12.84 36.11 2.56
C SER A 136 -12.14 34.82 2.98
N GLU A 137 -12.89 33.75 3.24
CA GLU A 137 -12.33 32.44 3.64
C GLU A 137 -11.32 31.91 2.62
N LEU A 138 -11.57 32.11 1.31
CA LEU A 138 -10.63 31.78 0.25
C LEU A 138 -9.40 32.72 0.19
N GLY A 139 -9.55 33.96 0.62
CA GLY A 139 -8.45 34.91 0.82
C GLY A 139 -7.54 34.44 1.95
N ASP A 140 -8.12 34.09 3.11
CA ASP A 140 -7.39 33.59 4.28
C ASP A 140 -6.61 32.31 3.95
N ILE A 141 -7.22 31.38 3.19
CA ILE A 141 -6.55 30.17 2.67
C ILE A 141 -5.45 30.53 1.67
N GLY A 142 -5.66 31.55 0.84
CA GLY A 142 -4.66 32.08 -0.08
C GLY A 142 -3.42 32.62 0.65
N GLU A 143 -3.62 33.48 1.65
CA GLU A 143 -2.51 34.04 2.45
C GLU A 143 -1.73 32.95 3.20
N LYS A 144 -2.39 31.90 3.71
CA LYS A 144 -1.71 30.73 4.28
C LYS A 144 -0.81 30.01 3.26
N ILE A 145 -1.27 29.88 2.01
CA ILE A 145 -0.54 29.21 0.93
C ILE A 145 0.63 30.08 0.47
N ASP A 146 0.44 31.38 0.28
CA ASP A 146 1.48 32.31 -0.16
C ASP A 146 2.59 32.51 0.89
N ASN A 147 2.25 32.43 2.18
CA ASN A 147 3.23 32.44 3.28
C ASN A 147 3.92 31.08 3.52
N ALA A 148 3.44 29.98 2.95
CA ALA A 148 3.99 28.65 3.21
C ALA A 148 5.33 28.43 2.50
N ARG A 149 6.41 28.27 3.28
CA ARG A 149 7.77 28.10 2.74
C ARG A 149 8.04 26.77 2.02
N ARG A 150 7.12 25.80 2.13
CA ARG A 150 7.19 24.44 1.57
C ARG A 150 5.78 23.93 1.30
N TYR A 151 5.64 22.92 0.43
CA TYR A 151 4.36 22.22 0.27
C TYR A 151 3.99 21.47 1.54
N GLU A 152 2.79 21.73 2.05
CA GLU A 152 2.17 20.97 3.14
C GLU A 152 0.83 20.37 2.69
N GLN A 153 0.55 19.16 3.16
CA GLN A 153 -0.66 18.41 2.79
C GLN A 153 -1.92 19.00 3.44
N SER A 154 -1.78 19.60 4.63
CA SER A 154 -2.78 20.42 5.33
C SER A 154 -3.43 21.46 4.41
N ASN A 155 -2.62 22.30 3.76
CA ASN A 155 -3.11 23.40 2.92
C ASN A 155 -3.86 22.89 1.67
N TRP A 156 -3.47 21.72 1.15
CA TRP A 156 -4.20 21.06 0.06
C TRP A 156 -5.56 20.53 0.51
N ASP A 157 -5.62 19.91 1.69
CA ASP A 157 -6.85 19.35 2.23
C ASP A 157 -7.82 20.46 2.70
N GLU A 158 -7.33 21.54 3.30
CA GLU A 158 -8.11 22.74 3.64
C GLU A 158 -8.74 23.37 2.38
N LEU A 159 -7.98 23.60 1.32
CA LEU A 159 -8.49 24.16 0.07
C LEU A 159 -9.49 23.22 -0.65
N ARG A 160 -9.26 21.90 -0.58
CA ARG A 160 -10.23 20.90 -1.07
C ARG A 160 -11.53 20.96 -0.29
N ASP A 161 -11.48 21.04 1.03
CA ASP A 161 -12.66 20.97 1.86
C ASP A 161 -13.45 22.28 1.85
N PHE A 162 -12.78 23.43 1.71
CA PHE A 162 -13.40 24.68 1.26
C PHE A 162 -14.14 24.51 -0.08
N TRP A 163 -13.47 23.93 -1.09
CA TRP A 163 -14.10 23.74 -2.40
C TRP A 163 -15.33 22.81 -2.33
N ASN A 164 -15.29 21.79 -1.46
CA ASN A 164 -16.43 20.92 -1.19
C ASN A 164 -17.64 21.71 -0.60
N LYS A 165 -17.40 22.66 0.33
CA LYS A 165 -18.46 23.59 0.84
C LYS A 165 -19.08 24.39 -0.30
N VAL A 166 -18.25 25.03 -1.13
CA VAL A 166 -18.71 25.86 -2.26
C VAL A 166 -19.49 25.01 -3.28
N GLN A 167 -19.04 23.79 -3.59
CA GLN A 167 -19.77 22.85 -4.44
C GLN A 167 -21.10 22.36 -3.84
N GLN A 168 -21.24 22.29 -2.52
CA GLN A 168 -22.52 22.05 -1.88
C GLN A 168 -23.48 23.23 -2.10
N GLN A 169 -23.05 24.46 -1.81
CA GLN A 169 -23.88 25.66 -1.98
C GLN A 169 -24.32 25.91 -3.44
N ILE A 170 -23.51 25.49 -4.41
CA ILE A 170 -23.89 25.52 -5.85
C ILE A 170 -24.97 24.47 -6.18
N ARG A 171 -24.93 23.27 -5.57
CA ARG A 171 -25.98 22.24 -5.75
C ARG A 171 -27.29 22.66 -5.08
N GLU A 172 -27.20 23.31 -3.93
CA GLU A 172 -28.33 23.91 -3.21
C GLU A 172 -28.88 25.17 -3.91
N LYS A 173 -28.16 25.70 -4.92
CA LYS A 173 -28.46 26.93 -5.67
C LYS A 173 -28.45 28.21 -4.82
N ASN A 174 -27.63 28.26 -3.77
CA ASN A 174 -27.48 29.43 -2.90
C ASN A 174 -26.45 30.47 -3.42
N LEU A 175 -25.83 30.21 -4.58
CA LEU A 175 -24.81 31.07 -5.20
C LEU A 175 -25.09 31.26 -6.69
N PHE A 176 -25.18 32.51 -7.15
CA PHE A 176 -25.28 32.81 -8.58
C PHE A 176 -24.05 32.32 -9.40
N PRO A 177 -24.24 32.00 -10.70
CA PRO A 177 -23.15 31.57 -11.58
C PRO A 177 -21.94 32.51 -11.64
N GLY A 178 -22.15 33.82 -11.48
CA GLY A 178 -21.08 34.82 -11.43
C GLY A 178 -20.12 34.62 -10.25
N HIS A 179 -20.65 34.46 -9.03
CA HIS A 179 -19.84 34.21 -7.84
C HIS A 179 -19.07 32.89 -7.95
N TYR A 180 -19.76 31.82 -8.39
CA TYR A 180 -19.16 30.50 -8.63
C TYR A 180 -17.94 30.58 -9.56
N ARG A 181 -18.04 31.29 -10.69
CA ARG A 181 -16.93 31.45 -11.65
C ARG A 181 -15.73 32.15 -11.00
N ASN A 182 -15.96 33.18 -10.19
CA ASN A 182 -14.88 33.89 -9.51
C ASN A 182 -14.17 33.00 -8.49
N LEU A 183 -14.93 32.42 -7.55
CA LEU A 183 -14.42 31.48 -6.54
C LEU A 183 -13.67 30.29 -7.18
N LYS A 184 -14.23 29.70 -8.24
CA LYS A 184 -13.59 28.62 -9.01
C LYS A 184 -12.24 29.04 -9.60
N ASN A 185 -12.18 30.22 -10.20
CA ASN A 185 -10.96 30.72 -10.82
C ASN A 185 -9.88 31.05 -9.79
N GLN A 186 -10.26 31.51 -8.59
CA GLN A 186 -9.34 31.69 -7.46
C GLN A 186 -8.87 30.35 -6.88
N VAL A 187 -9.78 29.41 -6.58
CA VAL A 187 -9.45 28.06 -6.09
C VAL A 187 -8.51 27.30 -7.04
N ASN A 188 -8.73 27.40 -8.35
CA ASN A 188 -7.84 26.78 -9.34
C ASN A 188 -6.41 27.32 -9.27
N LYS A 189 -6.22 28.64 -9.11
CA LYS A 189 -4.89 29.26 -8.98
C LYS A 189 -4.15 28.74 -7.74
N LEU A 190 -4.81 28.73 -6.58
CA LEU A 190 -4.22 28.23 -5.34
C LEU A 190 -3.83 26.74 -5.46
N PHE A 191 -4.68 25.92 -6.11
CA PHE A 191 -4.32 24.53 -6.41
C PHE A 191 -3.12 24.41 -7.36
N ASP A 192 -2.96 25.30 -8.34
CA ASP A 192 -1.81 25.28 -9.25
C ASP A 192 -0.51 25.76 -8.58
N GLN A 193 -0.58 26.72 -7.64
CA GLN A 193 0.54 27.09 -6.76
C GLN A 193 0.97 25.91 -5.87
N LEU A 194 0.03 25.25 -5.19
CA LEU A 194 0.34 24.04 -4.41
C LEU A 194 0.96 22.92 -5.27
N LYS A 195 0.58 22.80 -6.55
CA LYS A 195 1.21 21.87 -7.49
C LYS A 195 2.64 22.27 -7.89
N SER A 196 2.99 23.57 -7.96
CA SER A 196 4.38 23.98 -8.23
C SER A 196 5.26 23.74 -7.02
N MET A 197 4.85 24.19 -5.83
CA MET A 197 5.55 23.99 -4.56
C MET A 197 5.84 22.49 -4.29
N ARG A 198 4.90 21.61 -4.65
CA ARG A 198 5.09 20.16 -4.54
C ARG A 198 6.16 19.64 -5.51
N LYS A 199 6.14 20.07 -6.78
CA LYS A 199 7.17 19.70 -7.77
C LYS A 199 8.55 20.19 -7.34
N GLU A 200 8.64 21.41 -6.87
CA GLU A 200 9.88 22.02 -6.36
C GLU A 200 10.45 21.22 -5.18
N MET A 201 9.59 20.81 -4.23
CA MET A 201 10.00 19.91 -3.14
C MET A 201 10.48 18.53 -3.66
N ASP A 202 9.74 17.92 -4.60
CA ASP A 202 10.13 16.64 -5.21
C ASP A 202 11.45 16.75 -6.00
N ASP A 203 11.72 17.89 -6.64
CA ASP A 203 12.97 18.16 -7.39
C ASP A 203 14.16 18.50 -6.50
N LEU A 204 13.95 19.20 -5.38
CA LEU A 204 14.96 19.34 -4.32
C LEU A 204 15.33 17.97 -3.74
N LEU A 205 14.34 17.13 -3.42
CA LEU A 205 14.58 15.77 -2.93
C LEU A 205 15.32 14.88 -3.96
N LYS A 206 15.17 15.12 -5.27
CA LYS A 206 15.98 14.46 -6.31
C LYS A 206 17.42 14.95 -6.30
N LYS A 207 17.66 16.28 -6.24
CA LYS A 207 19.00 16.87 -6.19
C LYS A 207 19.77 16.41 -4.94
N ASP A 208 19.14 16.48 -3.77
CA ASP A 208 19.68 15.98 -2.51
C ASP A 208 19.98 14.47 -2.60
N SER A 209 19.07 13.68 -3.18
CA SER A 209 19.24 12.23 -3.32
C SER A 209 20.32 11.84 -4.33
N GLU A 210 20.62 12.67 -5.33
CA GLU A 210 21.70 12.41 -6.29
C GLU A 210 23.06 12.83 -5.74
N SER A 211 23.14 13.98 -5.05
CA SER A 211 24.33 14.38 -4.28
C SER A 211 24.71 13.34 -3.23
N ASN A 212 23.73 12.84 -2.46
CA ASN A 212 23.95 11.73 -1.53
C ASN A 212 24.36 10.43 -2.25
N LYS A 213 23.78 10.11 -3.42
CA LYS A 213 24.22 8.96 -4.24
C LYS A 213 25.71 9.08 -4.56
N ASP A 214 26.14 10.23 -5.07
CA ASP A 214 27.51 10.42 -5.55
C ASP A 214 28.53 10.46 -4.41
N ALA A 215 28.15 10.98 -3.24
CA ALA A 215 28.94 10.85 -2.01
C ALA A 215 29.11 9.38 -1.57
N PHE A 216 28.03 8.57 -1.63
CA PHE A 216 28.15 7.13 -1.36
C PHE A 216 28.90 6.37 -2.44
N TYR A 217 28.80 6.76 -3.71
CA TYR A 217 29.59 6.14 -4.78
C TYR A 217 31.08 6.36 -4.52
N LYS A 218 31.53 7.59 -4.27
CA LYS A 218 32.95 7.88 -3.93
C LYS A 218 33.47 7.05 -2.76
N LYS A 219 32.73 6.96 -1.65
CA LYS A 219 33.09 6.10 -0.51
C LYS A 219 33.19 4.61 -0.87
N LEU A 220 32.44 4.14 -1.86
CA LEU A 220 32.50 2.77 -2.36
C LEU A 220 33.60 2.57 -3.42
N ASP A 221 33.90 3.60 -4.23
CA ASP A 221 35.06 3.64 -5.15
C ASP A 221 36.37 3.52 -4.35
N GLU A 222 36.55 4.31 -3.30
CA GLU A 222 37.72 4.26 -2.40
C GLU A 222 37.92 2.87 -1.77
N VAL A 223 36.84 2.16 -1.43
CA VAL A 223 36.92 0.80 -0.90
C VAL A 223 37.22 -0.21 -2.01
N GLU A 224 36.67 -0.02 -3.21
CA GLU A 224 36.97 -0.85 -4.37
C GLU A 224 38.44 -0.74 -4.80
N GLU A 225 39.04 0.44 -4.71
CA GLU A 225 40.48 0.67 -4.93
C GLU A 225 41.33 -0.05 -3.89
N LYS A 226 41.04 0.12 -2.59
CA LYS A 226 41.74 -0.60 -1.51
C LYS A 226 41.62 -2.14 -1.63
N ILE A 227 40.51 -2.65 -2.18
CA ILE A 227 40.33 -4.08 -2.52
C ILE A 227 41.22 -4.52 -3.69
N LYS A 228 41.58 -3.62 -4.63
CA LYS A 228 42.50 -3.88 -5.75
C LYS A 228 43.97 -3.82 -5.30
N GLU A 229 44.31 -2.87 -4.42
CA GLU A 229 45.64 -2.69 -3.81
C GLU A 229 46.06 -3.87 -2.89
N GLY A 230 45.12 -4.75 -2.53
CA GLY A 230 45.41 -5.92 -1.68
C GLY A 230 45.46 -5.61 -0.18
N LEU A 231 44.95 -4.45 0.24
CA LEU A 231 44.87 -4.08 1.65
C LEU A 231 44.03 -5.08 2.46
N SER A 232 44.33 -5.18 3.75
CA SER A 232 43.75 -6.22 4.61
C SER A 232 42.22 -6.18 4.63
N LEU A 233 41.59 -7.32 4.34
CA LEU A 233 40.16 -7.38 4.05
C LEU A 233 39.26 -7.14 5.29
N GLN A 234 39.80 -7.15 6.51
CA GLN A 234 39.01 -7.05 7.74
C GLN A 234 38.59 -5.61 8.07
N PRO A 235 39.50 -4.60 8.10
CA PRO A 235 39.10 -3.18 8.13
C PRO A 235 38.08 -2.84 7.04
N LEU A 236 38.34 -3.18 5.78
CA LEU A 236 37.47 -2.88 4.64
C LEU A 236 36.05 -3.47 4.79
N PHE A 237 35.89 -4.57 5.52
CA PHE A 237 34.59 -5.17 5.82
C PHE A 237 33.82 -4.40 6.92
N GLU A 238 34.52 -3.83 7.90
CA GLU A 238 33.92 -2.93 8.89
C GLU A 238 33.65 -1.53 8.30
N ASP A 239 34.49 -1.05 7.37
CA ASP A 239 34.27 0.19 6.62
C ASP A 239 32.98 0.10 5.79
N LEU A 240 32.76 -0.99 5.03
CA LEU A 240 31.50 -1.22 4.32
C LEU A 240 30.30 -1.31 5.27
N LYS A 241 30.45 -1.86 6.48
CA LYS A 241 29.38 -1.83 7.50
C LYS A 241 29.14 -0.40 8.02
N GLY A 242 30.18 0.42 8.15
CA GLY A 242 30.07 1.85 8.45
C GLY A 242 29.24 2.58 7.39
N ILE A 243 29.64 2.44 6.12
CA ILE A 243 28.92 2.99 4.97
C ILE A 243 27.47 2.46 4.92
N GLN A 244 27.23 1.18 5.22
CA GLN A 244 25.88 0.59 5.28
C GLN A 244 25.03 1.22 6.39
N ARG A 245 25.60 1.52 7.56
CA ARG A 245 24.90 2.21 8.68
C ARG A 245 24.54 3.65 8.30
N GLU A 246 25.44 4.37 7.64
CA GLU A 246 25.17 5.72 7.11
C GLU A 246 24.08 5.69 6.03
N PHE A 247 24.24 4.81 5.04
CA PHE A 247 23.29 4.60 3.94
C PHE A 247 21.87 4.28 4.45
N ASN A 248 21.76 3.45 5.49
CA ASN A 248 20.46 3.12 6.09
C ASN A 248 19.79 4.33 6.77
N LYS A 249 20.57 5.25 7.36
CA LYS A 249 20.08 6.52 7.92
C LYS A 249 19.79 7.59 6.85
N SER A 250 20.44 7.53 5.70
CA SER A 250 20.31 8.55 4.64
C SER A 250 18.90 8.62 4.03
N ARG A 251 18.42 9.84 3.79
CA ARG A 251 17.18 10.13 3.07
C ARG A 251 17.46 10.21 1.57
N MET A 252 17.20 9.14 0.85
CA MET A 252 17.32 9.05 -0.61
C MET A 252 16.04 8.50 -1.25
N ILE A 253 15.76 8.90 -2.49
CA ILE A 253 14.67 8.36 -3.30
C ILE A 253 15.00 6.90 -3.68
N ARG A 254 13.96 6.04 -3.69
CA ARG A 254 14.06 4.59 -3.89
C ARG A 254 14.94 4.15 -5.07
N GLN A 255 14.95 4.89 -6.18
CA GLN A 255 15.78 4.58 -7.35
C GLN A 255 17.29 4.69 -7.05
N HIS A 256 17.72 5.79 -6.42
CA HIS A 256 19.11 6.02 -6.04
C HIS A 256 19.51 5.09 -4.89
N LYS A 257 18.61 4.89 -3.92
CA LYS A 257 18.80 3.92 -2.82
C LYS A 257 19.04 2.50 -3.35
N ASN A 258 18.30 2.06 -4.36
CA ASN A 258 18.52 0.76 -5.01
C ASN A 258 19.86 0.68 -5.77
N LYS A 259 20.33 1.77 -6.41
CA LYS A 259 21.63 1.83 -7.10
C LYS A 259 22.79 1.64 -6.11
N VAL A 260 22.84 2.45 -5.05
CA VAL A 260 23.86 2.36 -3.99
C VAL A 260 23.82 1.00 -3.29
N PHE A 261 22.63 0.48 -2.97
CA PHE A 261 22.48 -0.83 -2.34
C PHE A 261 23.11 -1.96 -3.16
N LYS A 262 22.90 -1.98 -4.49
CA LYS A 262 23.52 -2.99 -5.36
C LYS A 262 25.04 -2.94 -5.28
N ARG A 263 25.65 -1.77 -5.51
CA ARG A 263 27.12 -1.64 -5.47
C ARG A 263 27.70 -2.05 -4.11
N LEU A 264 27.03 -1.69 -3.02
CA LEU A 264 27.41 -2.07 -1.66
C LEU A 264 27.29 -3.58 -1.40
N ASP A 265 26.23 -4.23 -1.90
CA ASP A 265 26.05 -5.69 -1.82
C ASP A 265 27.07 -6.45 -2.69
N ASP A 266 27.38 -5.92 -3.88
CA ASP A 266 28.37 -6.50 -4.79
C ASP A 266 29.80 -6.40 -4.23
N LEU A 267 30.19 -5.25 -3.64
CA LEU A 267 31.45 -5.12 -2.92
C LEU A 267 31.52 -6.04 -1.69
N PHE A 268 30.40 -6.23 -0.98
CA PHE A 268 30.33 -7.21 0.12
C PHE A 268 30.49 -8.66 -0.36
N LYS A 269 30.10 -9.02 -1.59
CA LYS A 269 30.38 -10.35 -2.18
C LYS A 269 31.87 -10.49 -2.46
N VAL A 270 32.47 -9.53 -3.16
CA VAL A 270 33.91 -9.55 -3.49
C VAL A 270 34.78 -9.66 -2.24
N ILE A 271 34.48 -8.93 -1.15
CA ILE A 271 35.22 -9.09 0.12
C ILE A 271 34.99 -10.49 0.73
N LYS A 272 33.77 -11.03 0.70
CA LYS A 272 33.49 -12.37 1.27
C LYS A 272 34.19 -13.48 0.48
N GLU A 273 34.14 -13.44 -0.84
CA GLU A 273 34.82 -14.39 -1.73
C GLU A 273 36.34 -14.36 -1.51
N LYS A 274 36.94 -13.15 -1.43
CA LYS A 274 38.36 -12.99 -1.09
C LYS A 274 38.71 -13.43 0.35
N LYS A 275 37.76 -13.41 1.30
CA LYS A 275 37.98 -13.79 2.71
C LYS A 275 37.81 -15.28 3.00
N PHE A 276 36.80 -15.90 2.41
CA PHE A 276 36.32 -17.23 2.77
C PHE A 276 36.43 -18.24 1.61
N GLY A 277 36.95 -17.80 0.46
CA GLY A 277 36.98 -18.58 -0.78
C GLY A 277 35.61 -18.62 -1.47
N ASP A 278 35.56 -19.27 -2.63
CA ASP A 278 34.28 -19.64 -3.24
C ASP A 278 33.61 -20.75 -2.43
N THR A 279 32.68 -20.36 -1.55
CA THR A 279 31.78 -21.29 -0.85
C THR A 279 30.66 -21.84 -1.76
N GLY A 280 30.86 -21.83 -3.08
CA GLY A 280 30.03 -22.50 -4.10
C GLY A 280 30.11 -24.02 -4.11
N SER A 281 30.99 -24.63 -3.30
CA SER A 281 31.10 -26.09 -3.15
C SER A 281 29.79 -26.73 -2.68
N LYS A 282 29.10 -27.41 -3.60
CA LYS A 282 27.79 -28.05 -3.39
C LYS A 282 27.91 -29.39 -2.64
N SER A 283 28.28 -29.34 -1.36
CA SER A 283 28.11 -30.50 -0.48
C SER A 283 26.63 -30.90 -0.40
N GLY A 284 26.34 -32.20 -0.54
CA GLY A 284 24.97 -32.73 -0.66
C GLY A 284 24.06 -32.41 0.52
N SER A 285 24.61 -32.38 1.73
CA SER A 285 23.89 -32.02 2.97
C SER A 285 23.27 -30.62 2.89
N SER A 286 23.96 -29.66 2.26
CA SER A 286 23.46 -28.29 2.07
C SER A 286 22.14 -28.25 1.28
N LYS A 287 21.88 -29.21 0.38
CA LYS A 287 20.65 -29.23 -0.44
C LYS A 287 19.42 -29.70 0.35
N LEU A 288 19.59 -30.63 1.29
CA LEU A 288 18.52 -31.04 2.21
C LEU A 288 18.27 -29.95 3.26
N GLN A 289 19.34 -29.38 3.82
CA GLN A 289 19.25 -28.30 4.80
C GLN A 289 18.56 -27.04 4.22
N LYS A 290 18.92 -26.61 3.01
CA LYS A 290 18.23 -25.50 2.30
C LYS A 290 16.76 -25.80 1.97
N ARG A 291 16.38 -27.09 1.78
CA ARG A 291 14.98 -27.49 1.61
C ARG A 291 14.20 -27.39 2.93
N HIS A 292 14.80 -27.82 4.04
CA HIS A 292 14.24 -27.68 5.38
C HIS A 292 14.08 -26.20 5.78
N GLU A 293 15.11 -25.37 5.60
CA GLU A 293 15.06 -23.92 5.83
C GLU A 293 13.98 -23.23 4.97
N GLY A 294 13.88 -23.60 3.68
CA GLY A 294 12.86 -23.09 2.77
C GLY A 294 11.43 -23.48 3.19
N LEU A 295 11.25 -24.72 3.65
CA LEU A 295 9.97 -25.22 4.17
C LEU A 295 9.60 -24.53 5.49
N MET A 296 10.53 -24.38 6.43
CA MET A 296 10.33 -23.63 7.68
C MET A 296 9.93 -22.17 7.40
N HIS A 297 10.51 -21.55 6.37
CA HIS A 297 10.12 -20.21 5.94
C HIS A 297 8.72 -20.17 5.28
N ALA A 298 8.32 -21.23 4.56
CA ALA A 298 6.97 -21.37 4.02
C ALA A 298 5.92 -21.58 5.13
N MET A 299 6.20 -22.44 6.12
CA MET A 299 5.39 -22.61 7.32
C MET A 299 5.22 -21.28 8.07
N LYS A 300 6.29 -20.54 8.32
CA LYS A 300 6.23 -19.22 8.99
C LYS A 300 5.38 -18.21 8.23
N LYS A 301 5.41 -18.23 6.89
CA LYS A 301 4.53 -17.42 6.03
C LYS A 301 3.07 -17.88 6.09
N MET A 302 2.81 -19.19 6.15
CA MET A 302 1.46 -19.75 6.27
C MET A 302 0.85 -19.41 7.64
N GLN A 303 1.59 -19.62 8.73
CA GLN A 303 1.19 -19.26 10.10
C GLN A 303 0.79 -17.79 10.18
N GLY A 304 1.69 -16.87 9.77
CA GLY A 304 1.37 -15.44 9.73
C GLY A 304 0.25 -15.06 8.75
N SER A 305 -0.20 -15.96 7.89
CA SER A 305 -1.37 -15.81 7.02
C SER A 305 -2.66 -16.36 7.65
N ILE A 306 -2.56 -17.34 8.56
CA ILE A 306 -3.64 -17.81 9.42
C ILE A 306 -3.86 -16.79 10.56
N ASP A 307 -2.79 -16.25 11.15
CA ASP A 307 -2.88 -15.25 12.23
C ASP A 307 -3.47 -13.91 11.77
N ARG A 308 -3.51 -13.64 10.46
CA ARG A 308 -4.28 -12.52 9.89
C ARG A 308 -5.76 -12.87 9.77
N ASP A 309 -6.07 -14.05 9.25
CA ASP A 309 -7.45 -14.54 9.11
C ASP A 309 -8.13 -14.68 10.48
N LYS A 310 -7.45 -15.21 11.50
CA LYS A 310 -7.96 -15.28 12.89
C LYS A 310 -8.32 -13.91 13.47
N ARG A 311 -7.53 -12.87 13.17
CA ARG A 311 -7.81 -11.49 13.61
C ARG A 311 -9.01 -10.91 12.87
N GLU A 312 -9.10 -11.13 11.56
CA GLU A 312 -10.26 -10.70 10.75
C GLU A 312 -11.54 -11.39 11.22
N LEU A 313 -11.50 -12.71 11.48
CA LEU A 313 -12.61 -13.48 12.07
C LEU A 313 -13.09 -12.80 13.36
N SER A 314 -12.20 -12.68 14.35
CA SER A 314 -12.50 -12.07 15.66
C SER A 314 -12.95 -10.60 15.61
N PHE A 315 -12.74 -9.91 14.49
CA PHE A 315 -13.23 -8.55 14.25
C PHE A 315 -14.62 -8.54 13.60
N GLN A 316 -14.97 -9.54 12.80
CA GLN A 316 -16.33 -9.71 12.30
C GLN A 316 -17.25 -10.30 13.38
N ASP A 317 -16.78 -11.28 14.17
CA ASP A 317 -17.54 -11.94 15.25
C ASP A 317 -18.06 -10.91 16.27
N LYS A 318 -17.15 -10.08 16.82
CA LYS A 318 -17.45 -8.97 17.74
C LYS A 318 -18.40 -7.92 17.17
N ARG A 319 -18.56 -7.88 15.84
CA ARG A 319 -19.47 -6.96 15.12
C ARG A 319 -20.77 -7.62 14.65
N ILE A 320 -20.96 -8.90 14.96
CA ILE A 320 -22.27 -9.56 15.03
C ILE A 320 -22.78 -9.54 16.47
N GLU A 321 -21.89 -9.69 17.46
CA GLU A 321 -22.20 -9.56 18.89
C GLU A 321 -22.69 -8.14 19.27
N SER A 322 -22.15 -7.09 18.62
CA SER A 322 -22.60 -5.70 18.81
C SER A 322 -23.99 -5.46 18.20
N SER A 323 -24.96 -5.08 19.03
CA SER A 323 -26.41 -5.11 18.72
C SER A 323 -26.91 -4.10 17.68
N ASP A 324 -26.06 -3.20 17.15
CA ASP A 324 -26.45 -2.15 16.19
C ASP A 324 -26.52 -2.61 14.72
N ALA A 325 -26.16 -3.87 14.41
CA ALA A 325 -26.05 -4.35 13.03
C ALA A 325 -27.40 -4.79 12.43
N GLY A 326 -27.91 -4.04 11.44
CA GLY A 326 -29.14 -4.37 10.72
C GLY A 326 -29.11 -5.74 10.00
N GLN A 327 -30.29 -6.32 9.75
CA GLN A 327 -30.46 -7.70 9.25
C GLN A 327 -29.61 -8.05 8.02
N LEU A 328 -29.54 -7.16 7.02
CA LEU A 328 -28.71 -7.34 5.83
C LEU A 328 -27.21 -7.28 6.13
N GLU A 329 -26.78 -6.42 7.06
CA GLU A 329 -25.37 -6.40 7.50
C GLU A 329 -24.99 -7.69 8.21
N SER A 330 -25.87 -8.21 9.08
CA SER A 330 -25.63 -9.48 9.76
C SER A 330 -25.44 -10.63 8.77
N GLN A 331 -26.30 -10.75 7.75
CA GLN A 331 -26.14 -11.73 6.67
C GLN A 331 -24.82 -11.57 5.90
N ILE A 332 -24.43 -10.33 5.56
CA ILE A 332 -23.18 -10.03 4.87
C ILE A 332 -21.95 -10.38 5.76
N ARG A 333 -22.04 -10.18 7.07
CA ARG A 333 -20.98 -10.54 8.05
C ARG A 333 -20.87 -12.07 8.19
N GLN A 334 -21.98 -12.79 8.34
CA GLN A 334 -22.02 -14.25 8.39
C GLN A 334 -21.41 -14.88 7.12
N ALA A 335 -21.73 -14.36 5.93
CA ALA A 335 -21.12 -14.81 4.68
C ALA A 335 -19.59 -14.61 4.66
N LYS A 336 -19.11 -13.43 5.11
CA LYS A 336 -17.67 -13.13 5.22
C LYS A 336 -16.97 -14.06 6.22
N ILE A 337 -17.57 -14.34 7.37
CA ILE A 337 -17.03 -15.26 8.38
C ILE A 337 -16.84 -16.66 7.78
N LYS A 338 -17.86 -17.22 7.11
CA LYS A 338 -17.74 -18.52 6.43
C LYS A 338 -16.61 -18.55 5.39
N MET A 339 -16.48 -17.51 4.57
CA MET A 339 -15.36 -17.37 3.61
C MET A 339 -13.98 -17.28 4.30
N ILE A 340 -13.89 -16.69 5.49
CA ILE A 340 -12.65 -16.62 6.28
C ILE A 340 -12.36 -17.99 6.90
N GLU A 341 -13.36 -18.67 7.46
CA GLU A 341 -13.22 -20.03 8.00
C GLU A 341 -12.74 -21.03 6.95
N GLU A 342 -13.37 -21.08 5.78
CA GLU A 342 -12.97 -21.98 4.68
C GLU A 342 -11.53 -21.71 4.24
N ARG A 343 -11.16 -20.43 4.17
CA ARG A 343 -9.79 -20.00 3.87
C ARG A 343 -8.80 -20.42 4.97
N MET A 344 -9.19 -20.34 6.25
CA MET A 344 -8.37 -20.86 7.36
C MET A 344 -8.26 -22.37 7.33
N LYS A 345 -9.36 -23.11 7.15
CA LYS A 345 -9.41 -24.57 7.04
C LYS A 345 -8.47 -25.05 5.92
N SER A 346 -8.53 -24.44 4.74
CA SER A 346 -7.61 -24.75 3.63
C SER A 346 -6.14 -24.41 3.91
N LYS A 347 -5.85 -23.36 4.70
CA LYS A 347 -4.49 -23.00 5.13
C LYS A 347 -3.95 -23.93 6.22
N LEU A 348 -4.81 -24.41 7.12
CA LEU A 348 -4.46 -25.30 8.23
C LEU A 348 -4.07 -26.69 7.72
N VAL A 349 -4.88 -27.28 6.82
CA VAL A 349 -4.54 -28.56 6.16
C VAL A 349 -3.17 -28.46 5.46
N LYS A 350 -2.94 -27.38 4.69
CA LYS A 350 -1.64 -27.14 4.03
C LYS A 350 -0.49 -26.85 4.98
N LEU A 351 -0.76 -26.47 6.23
CA LEU A 351 0.26 -26.29 7.26
C LEU A 351 0.64 -27.64 7.88
N ASP A 352 -0.35 -28.51 8.13
CA ASP A 352 -0.14 -29.90 8.55
C ASP A 352 0.63 -30.71 7.51
N ASP A 353 0.24 -30.63 6.22
CA ASP A 353 0.99 -31.20 5.08
C ASP A 353 2.48 -30.81 5.11
N MET A 354 2.76 -29.55 5.47
CA MET A 354 4.14 -29.05 5.61
C MET A 354 4.82 -29.53 6.90
N GLN A 355 4.11 -29.73 8.00
CA GLN A 355 4.66 -30.32 9.23
C GLN A 355 5.07 -31.77 8.99
N GLN A 356 4.21 -32.58 8.40
CA GLN A 356 4.55 -33.96 8.02
C GLN A 356 5.75 -34.02 7.05
N LEU A 357 5.87 -33.05 6.14
CA LEU A 357 7.02 -32.96 5.22
C LEU A 357 8.30 -32.43 5.90
N LYS A 358 8.18 -31.61 6.95
CA LYS A 358 9.31 -31.18 7.81
C LYS A 358 9.93 -32.40 8.49
N GLU A 359 9.11 -33.22 9.14
CA GLU A 359 9.55 -34.43 9.86
C GLU A 359 10.26 -35.40 8.91
N LYS A 360 9.63 -35.71 7.76
CA LYS A 360 10.21 -36.55 6.69
C LYS A 360 11.50 -35.97 6.06
N LEU A 361 11.81 -34.68 6.27
CA LEU A 361 13.10 -34.07 5.90
C LEU A 361 14.12 -34.12 7.05
N GLU A 362 13.69 -33.94 8.30
CA GLU A 362 14.55 -34.03 9.49
C GLU A 362 15.09 -35.45 9.69
N GLU A 363 14.23 -36.47 9.58
CA GLU A 363 14.62 -37.89 9.56
C GLU A 363 15.72 -38.18 8.52
N ARG A 364 15.55 -37.65 7.30
CA ARG A 364 16.50 -37.85 6.20
C ARG A 364 17.82 -37.11 6.43
N ILE A 365 17.77 -35.90 6.97
CA ILE A 365 18.96 -35.14 7.37
C ILE A 365 19.73 -35.90 8.46
N GLU A 366 19.04 -36.52 9.41
CA GLU A 366 19.72 -37.29 10.47
C GLU A 366 20.25 -38.64 9.97
N ALA A 367 19.50 -39.36 9.12
CA ALA A 367 19.98 -40.58 8.48
C ALA A 367 21.23 -40.32 7.60
N ASP A 368 21.29 -39.18 6.89
CA ASP A 368 22.47 -38.80 6.11
C ASP A 368 23.65 -38.37 7.00
N LYS A 369 23.41 -37.72 8.16
CA LYS A 369 24.46 -37.45 9.16
C LYS A 369 25.06 -38.75 9.71
N ARG A 370 24.22 -39.67 10.20
CA ARG A 370 24.65 -40.97 10.74
C ARG A 370 25.49 -41.75 9.71
N LYS A 371 25.06 -41.79 8.44
CA LYS A 371 25.81 -42.41 7.32
C LYS A 371 27.12 -41.68 6.97
N GLN A 372 27.23 -40.37 7.20
CA GLN A 372 28.50 -39.63 7.03
C GLN A 372 29.47 -39.94 8.18
N GLU A 373 28.99 -40.01 9.42
CA GLU A 373 29.79 -40.40 10.59
C GLU A 373 30.30 -41.85 10.51
N GLU A 374 29.45 -42.79 10.09
CA GLU A 374 29.85 -44.19 9.84
C GLU A 374 30.95 -44.29 8.77
N LYS A 375 30.80 -43.56 7.66
CA LYS A 375 31.81 -43.51 6.59
C LYS A 375 33.11 -42.86 7.07
N ALA A 376 33.05 -41.81 7.89
CA ALA A 376 34.24 -41.20 8.49
C ALA A 376 34.97 -42.21 9.40
N LYS A 377 34.25 -42.88 10.31
CA LYS A 377 34.79 -43.92 11.20
C LYS A 377 35.42 -45.07 10.40
N GLN A 378 34.76 -45.55 9.34
CA GLN A 378 35.32 -46.58 8.45
C GLN A 378 36.55 -46.11 7.67
N GLN A 379 36.62 -44.84 7.25
CA GLN A 379 37.80 -44.27 6.58
C GLN A 379 38.97 -44.09 7.55
N GLU A 380 38.74 -43.72 8.81
CA GLU A 380 39.78 -43.70 9.83
C GLU A 380 40.31 -45.10 10.16
N LEU A 381 39.42 -46.09 10.29
CA LEU A 381 39.82 -47.48 10.53
C LEU A 381 40.67 -48.00 9.35
N LYS A 382 40.25 -47.77 8.11
CA LYS A 382 41.04 -48.15 6.92
C LYS A 382 42.39 -47.45 6.84
N LYS A 383 42.48 -46.17 7.17
CA LYS A 383 43.78 -45.45 7.27
C LYS A 383 44.68 -46.08 8.34
N LYS A 384 44.15 -46.36 9.53
CA LYS A 384 44.89 -47.03 10.62
C LYS A 384 45.33 -48.44 10.23
N GLU A 385 44.50 -49.19 9.49
CA GLU A 385 44.88 -50.49 8.92
C GLU A 385 45.96 -50.36 7.83
N GLU A 386 45.89 -49.38 6.94
CA GLU A 386 46.90 -49.15 5.89
C GLU A 386 48.23 -48.68 6.49
N GLU A 387 48.21 -47.85 7.53
CA GLU A 387 49.39 -47.45 8.30
C GLU A 387 49.99 -48.63 9.08
N ALA A 388 49.16 -49.51 9.66
CA ALA A 388 49.63 -50.73 10.31
C ALA A 388 50.21 -51.73 9.30
N LYS A 389 49.57 -51.93 8.14
CA LYS A 389 50.07 -52.79 7.06
C LYS A 389 51.40 -52.28 6.50
N LYS A 390 51.57 -50.96 6.33
CA LYS A 390 52.86 -50.37 5.92
C LYS A 390 53.97 -50.62 6.94
N LYS A 391 53.70 -50.42 8.24
CA LYS A 391 54.67 -50.74 9.31
C LYS A 391 55.05 -52.22 9.33
N ILE A 392 54.08 -53.11 9.19
CA ILE A 392 54.33 -54.56 9.13
C ILE A 392 55.11 -54.94 7.86
N GLU A 393 54.85 -54.30 6.71
CA GLU A 393 55.68 -54.48 5.50
C GLU A 393 57.11 -53.96 5.68
N GLU A 394 57.30 -52.83 6.35
CA GLU A 394 58.61 -52.24 6.66
C GLU A 394 59.39 -53.16 7.63
N GLU A 395 58.74 -53.65 8.69
CA GLU A 395 59.30 -54.63 9.63
C GLU A 395 59.61 -55.98 8.96
N MET A 396 58.75 -56.49 8.08
CA MET A 396 59.02 -57.73 7.32
C MET A 396 60.16 -57.55 6.31
N LYS A 397 60.27 -56.40 5.64
CA LYS A 397 61.39 -56.11 4.73
C LYS A 397 62.72 -56.06 5.50
N ALA A 398 62.74 -55.37 6.65
CA ALA A 398 63.91 -55.38 7.54
C ALA A 398 64.27 -56.80 8.05
N ALA A 399 63.28 -57.62 8.37
CA ALA A 399 63.49 -59.01 8.78
C ALA A 399 63.97 -59.92 7.62
N GLU A 400 63.54 -59.66 6.38
CA GLU A 400 64.00 -60.39 5.19
C GLU A 400 65.44 -60.00 4.81
N GLU A 401 65.81 -58.73 4.93
CA GLU A 401 67.20 -58.26 4.78
C GLU A 401 68.11 -58.86 5.86
N ALA A 402 67.66 -58.91 7.11
CA ALA A 402 68.37 -59.60 8.19
C ALA A 402 68.57 -61.10 7.89
N ARG A 403 67.54 -61.80 7.36
CA ARG A 403 67.65 -63.21 6.95
C ARG A 403 68.59 -63.42 5.77
N LYS A 404 68.62 -62.51 4.79
CA LYS A 404 69.58 -62.57 3.66
C LYS A 404 71.03 -62.38 4.13
N ALA A 405 71.26 -61.61 5.19
CA ALA A 405 72.56 -61.53 5.85
C ALA A 405 72.95 -62.83 6.61
N GLU A 406 72.00 -63.68 7.00
CA GLU A 406 72.26 -64.97 7.66
C GLU A 406 72.37 -66.17 6.71
N GLU A 407 71.72 -66.16 5.53
CA GLU A 407 71.89 -67.21 4.51
C GLU A 407 73.36 -67.44 4.13
N GLY A 408 74.17 -66.37 4.12
CA GLY A 408 75.62 -66.44 3.88
C GLY A 408 76.42 -67.20 4.94
N LYS A 409 75.84 -67.43 6.13
CA LYS A 409 76.40 -68.27 7.20
C LYS A 409 75.87 -69.70 7.11
N ILE A 410 74.57 -69.87 6.90
CA ILE A 410 73.90 -71.19 6.90
C ILE A 410 74.42 -72.10 5.77
N LYS A 411 74.76 -71.53 4.61
CA LYS A 411 75.34 -72.30 3.48
C LYS A 411 76.70 -72.94 3.79
N LYS A 412 77.40 -72.53 4.87
CA LYS A 412 78.63 -73.18 5.37
C LYS A 412 78.40 -74.30 6.40
N ALA A 413 77.16 -74.53 6.83
CA ALA A 413 76.81 -75.59 7.76
C ALA A 413 76.23 -76.84 7.07
N ALA A 414 75.54 -76.66 5.94
CA ALA A 414 74.82 -77.73 5.24
C ALA A 414 75.72 -78.88 4.73
N GLU A 415 76.97 -78.60 4.34
CA GLU A 415 77.91 -79.59 3.81
C GLU A 415 78.38 -80.64 4.83
N LYS A 416 78.05 -80.50 6.12
CA LYS A 416 78.52 -81.39 7.20
C LYS A 416 77.47 -82.37 7.74
N ILE A 417 76.23 -82.34 7.27
CA ILE A 417 75.13 -83.20 7.77
C ILE A 417 74.53 -84.02 6.62
N ALA A 418 75.40 -84.76 5.92
CA ALA A 418 75.07 -85.59 4.76
C ALA A 418 75.53 -87.05 4.96
N ALA A 419 75.22 -87.64 6.13
CA ALA A 419 75.52 -89.04 6.43
C ALA A 419 74.49 -89.66 7.40
N ILE A 420 74.32 -90.98 7.27
CA ILE A 420 73.48 -91.88 8.08
C ILE A 420 71.98 -91.87 7.71
N LYS A 421 71.49 -93.09 7.43
CA LYS A 421 70.27 -93.48 6.70
C LYS A 421 69.08 -93.84 7.62
N GLU A 422 67.86 -93.69 7.07
CA GLU A 422 66.74 -94.68 6.91
C GLU A 422 66.35 -95.62 8.09
N THR A 423 65.11 -96.11 8.28
CA THR A 423 63.89 -96.32 7.44
C THR A 423 62.59 -95.96 8.25
N ASP A 424 61.31 -96.25 7.95
CA ASP A 424 60.56 -96.83 6.80
C ASP A 424 59.03 -96.46 6.80
N THR A 425 58.36 -96.83 5.70
CA THR A 425 56.94 -97.26 5.52
C THR A 425 55.69 -96.46 5.97
N LYS A 426 54.95 -95.99 4.94
CA LYS A 426 53.51 -96.31 4.60
C LYS A 426 52.36 -95.78 5.51
N LYS A 427 51.14 -95.49 5.03
CA LYS A 427 50.52 -95.18 3.69
C LYS A 427 49.09 -94.63 3.99
N VAL A 428 48.50 -93.66 3.26
CA VAL A 428 47.48 -93.83 2.17
C VAL A 428 47.01 -92.44 1.67
N GLU A 429 46.60 -92.42 0.39
CA GLU A 429 46.12 -91.33 -0.49
C GLU A 429 45.05 -90.34 0.10
N LYS A 430 44.90 -89.05 -0.31
CA LYS A 430 44.58 -88.38 -1.63
C LYS A 430 43.13 -88.65 -2.12
N LYS A 431 42.33 -87.74 -2.74
CA LYS A 431 42.50 -86.54 -3.62
C LYS A 431 41.33 -85.51 -3.44
N GLU A 432 41.45 -84.19 -3.72
CA GLU A 432 41.18 -83.42 -4.99
C GLU A 432 39.80 -83.69 -5.69
N SER A 433 39.02 -82.76 -6.30
CA SER A 433 38.94 -81.26 -6.31
C SER A 433 37.83 -80.69 -7.25
N LYS A 434 37.16 -79.57 -6.90
CA LYS A 434 36.34 -78.64 -7.76
C LYS A 434 35.07 -79.26 -8.43
N THR A 435 34.11 -78.55 -9.07
CA THR A 435 34.04 -77.21 -9.73
C THR A 435 32.58 -76.64 -9.75
N GLU A 436 32.36 -75.40 -10.26
CA GLU A 436 31.19 -74.75 -10.93
C GLU A 436 29.78 -75.42 -10.97
N SER A 437 28.62 -74.74 -11.07
CA SER A 437 28.23 -73.32 -11.29
C SER A 437 26.93 -72.98 -10.50
N GLY A 438 26.33 -71.77 -10.56
CA GLY A 438 25.37 -71.34 -11.59
C GLY A 438 24.25 -70.49 -10.97
N ALA A 439 23.50 -69.69 -11.75
CA ALA A 439 22.63 -68.60 -11.25
C ALA A 439 21.14 -68.97 -11.02
N ASP A 440 20.45 -68.05 -10.32
CA ASP A 440 19.02 -67.66 -10.33
C ASP A 440 17.94 -68.59 -10.92
N ASP A 441 16.78 -68.70 -10.24
CA ASP A 441 15.52 -68.25 -10.87
C ASP A 441 14.37 -67.88 -9.88
N LEU A 442 13.29 -67.37 -10.46
CA LEU A 442 12.26 -66.49 -9.91
C LEU A 442 10.98 -67.15 -9.33
N ILE A 443 10.32 -66.38 -8.45
CA ILE A 443 8.86 -66.13 -8.33
C ILE A 443 7.88 -67.29 -8.63
N ALA A 444 7.05 -67.60 -7.62
CA ALA A 444 5.68 -68.10 -7.85
C ALA A 444 4.67 -67.40 -6.91
N HIS A 445 3.51 -67.01 -7.45
CA HIS A 445 2.45 -66.28 -6.73
C HIS A 445 1.12 -66.97 -6.95
N ALA A 446 0.45 -67.40 -5.87
CA ALA A 446 -0.89 -67.99 -5.92
C ALA A 446 -1.70 -67.58 -4.67
N ALA A 447 -3.02 -67.43 -4.83
CA ALA A 447 -3.96 -67.12 -3.75
C ALA A 447 -5.01 -68.25 -3.65
N GLY A 448 -5.58 -68.47 -2.46
CA GLY A 448 -6.50 -69.59 -2.25
C GLY A 448 -7.18 -69.65 -0.87
N ILE A 449 -8.21 -68.82 -0.70
CA ILE A 449 -9.49 -69.12 -0.02
C ILE A 449 -9.48 -70.16 1.13
N ALA A 450 -9.81 -69.71 2.35
CA ALA A 450 -10.60 -70.49 3.29
C ALA A 450 -11.48 -69.55 4.13
N SER A 451 -12.78 -69.80 4.20
CA SER A 451 -13.74 -69.06 5.05
C SER A 451 -14.12 -69.88 6.27
N THR A 452 -14.35 -69.21 7.40
CA THR A 452 -15.04 -69.81 8.54
C THR A 452 -15.98 -68.79 9.17
N VAL A 453 -17.27 -69.12 9.22
CA VAL A 453 -18.30 -68.37 9.94
C VAL A 453 -18.67 -69.16 11.18
N VAL A 454 -18.62 -68.53 12.35
CA VAL A 454 -19.31 -68.99 13.56
C VAL A 454 -19.95 -67.77 14.21
N SER A 455 -21.28 -67.75 14.28
CA SER A 455 -22.05 -66.77 15.03
C SER A 455 -22.17 -67.17 16.50
N LEU A 456 -22.39 -66.19 17.39
CA LEU A 456 -23.14 -66.37 18.64
C LEU A 456 -23.75 -65.01 19.05
N GLU A 457 -24.85 -65.04 19.79
CA GLU A 457 -25.80 -63.92 19.94
C GLU A 457 -25.86 -63.33 21.38
N GLY A 458 -26.41 -62.11 21.50
CA GLY A 458 -26.87 -61.50 22.76
C GLY A 458 -25.86 -60.58 23.48
N ASP A 459 -26.28 -59.56 24.23
CA ASP A 459 -27.65 -59.04 24.50
C ASP A 459 -27.64 -57.50 24.81
N LYS A 460 -28.81 -56.88 25.05
CA LYS A 460 -29.02 -55.41 25.08
C LYS A 460 -28.50 -54.64 26.31
N SER A 461 -28.25 -53.34 26.11
CA SER A 461 -28.77 -52.18 26.87
C SER A 461 -28.24 -50.90 26.18
N GLU A 462 -29.07 -49.96 25.71
CA GLU A 462 -29.95 -49.00 26.40
C GLU A 462 -29.25 -47.70 26.85
N GLU A 463 -30.07 -46.66 26.98
CA GLU A 463 -29.81 -45.22 26.82
C GLU A 463 -28.90 -44.54 27.87
N GLU A 464 -28.08 -43.58 27.43
CA GLU A 464 -28.05 -42.18 27.92
C GLU A 464 -27.45 -41.23 26.84
#